data_AF-A0A023CYG9-F1
#
_entry.id   AF-A0A023CYG9-F1
#
_cell.length_a   1.000
_cell.length_b   1.000
_cell.length_c   1.000
_cell.angle_alpha   90.00
_cell.angle_beta   90.00
_cell.angle_gamma   90.00
#
_symmetry.space_group_name_H-M   'P 1'
#
loop_
_entity.id
_entity.type
_entity.pdbx_description
1 polymer ?
#
loop_
_entity_poly.entity_id
_entity_poly.type
_entity_poly.pdbx_seq_one_letter_code
_entity_poly.pdbx_strand_id
1 'polypeptide(L)'
;MKKSSFVALMLGIISVLLLGSGMSMTSIQEWNAFIPGIVLGCLGILLGLATIIVWRKMEHKTPVKVNIKTVLTLLIGIVGALILGTGMCLIMIWDLLIIGIIVGVIGIFSLVGLIPLVKGLK
;
A
#
# COMPACT_ATOMS: atom_id res chain seq x y z
N MET A 1 -17.55 17.20 -3.89
CA MET A 1 -16.75 16.09 -4.48
C MET A 1 -17.56 15.40 -5.57
N LYS A 2 -16.97 15.02 -6.71
CA LYS A 2 -17.67 14.24 -7.75
C LYS A 2 -18.02 12.85 -7.19
N LYS A 3 -19.23 12.35 -7.46
CA LYS A 3 -19.69 11.01 -7.02
C LYS A 3 -18.68 9.92 -7.39
N SER A 4 -18.02 10.05 -8.53
CA SER A 4 -17.01 9.10 -9.03
C SER A 4 -15.74 9.01 -8.16
N SER A 5 -15.28 10.11 -7.56
CA SER A 5 -14.13 10.09 -6.63
C SER A 5 -14.47 9.41 -5.32
N PHE A 6 -15.70 9.55 -4.84
CA PHE A 6 -16.13 8.89 -3.60
C PHE A 6 -16.18 7.37 -3.77
N VAL A 7 -16.73 6.90 -4.90
CA VAL A 7 -16.76 5.46 -5.23
C VAL A 7 -15.35 4.89 -5.36
N ALA A 8 -14.43 5.60 -6.04
CA ALA A 8 -13.05 5.15 -6.17
C ALA A 8 -12.30 5.14 -4.83
N LEU A 9 -12.56 6.13 -3.95
CA LEU A 9 -11.99 6.16 -2.61
C LEU A 9 -12.47 4.96 -1.78
N MET A 10 -13.77 4.67 -1.81
CA MET A 10 -14.34 3.52 -1.09
C MET A 10 -13.82 2.17 -1.62
N LEU A 11 -13.82 1.96 -2.94
CA LEU A 11 -13.23 0.74 -3.53
C LEU A 11 -11.72 0.63 -3.24
N GLY A 12 -11.01 1.75 -3.20
CA GLY A 12 -9.59 1.80 -2.86
C GLY A 12 -9.33 1.39 -1.42
N ILE A 13 -10.10 1.91 -0.46
CA ILE A 13 -9.99 1.54 0.96
C ILE A 13 -10.29 0.04 1.14
N ILE A 14 -11.34 -0.47 0.51
CA ILE A 14 -11.69 -1.89 0.54
C ILE A 14 -10.53 -2.74 -0.03
N SER A 15 -9.96 -2.34 -1.17
CA SER A 15 -8.84 -3.05 -1.80
C SER A 15 -7.61 -3.11 -0.89
N VAL A 16 -7.24 -1.99 -0.26
CA VAL A 16 -6.08 -1.91 0.66
C VAL A 16 -6.32 -2.73 1.93
N LEU A 17 -7.55 -2.76 2.45
CA LEU A 17 -7.91 -3.59 3.60
C LEU A 17 -7.78 -5.10 3.28
N LEU A 18 -8.27 -5.53 2.11
CA LEU A 18 -8.10 -6.92 1.65
C LEU A 18 -6.62 -7.26 1.44
N LEU A 19 -5.86 -6.34 0.82
CA LEU A 19 -4.43 -6.50 0.58
C LEU A 19 -3.64 -6.66 1.89
N GLY A 20 -3.91 -5.78 2.87
CA GLY A 20 -3.26 -5.82 4.18
C GLY A 20 -3.59 -7.09 4.95
N SER A 21 -4.85 -7.54 4.90
CA SER A 21 -5.29 -8.81 5.51
C SER A 21 -4.59 -10.01 4.86
N GLY A 22 -4.45 -10.01 3.53
CA GLY A 22 -3.71 -11.04 2.79
C GLY A 22 -2.23 -11.12 3.16
N MET A 23 -1.55 -9.99 3.28
CA MET A 23 -0.13 -9.94 3.69
C MET A 23 0.09 -10.42 5.13
N SER A 24 -0.78 -10.05 6.06
CA SER A 24 -0.68 -10.52 7.44
C SER A 24 -0.93 -12.02 7.57
N MET A 25 -1.88 -12.58 6.82
CA MET A 25 -2.15 -14.02 6.79
C MET A 25 -0.99 -14.85 6.22
N THR A 26 -0.22 -14.29 5.28
CA THR A 26 1.00 -14.97 4.78
C THR A 26 2.14 -15.00 5.79
N SER A 27 2.24 -14.03 6.71
CA SER A 27 3.31 -14.01 7.71
C SER A 27 3.08 -14.98 8.87
N ILE A 28 1.83 -15.35 9.16
CA ILE A 28 1.48 -16.27 10.25
C ILE A 28 1.40 -17.70 9.70
N GLN A 29 2.55 -18.37 9.65
CA GLN A 29 2.68 -19.72 9.09
C GLN A 29 2.00 -20.82 9.94
N GLU A 30 1.62 -20.50 11.18
CA GLU A 30 1.05 -21.46 12.14
C GLU A 30 -0.39 -21.92 11.81
N TRP A 31 -1.11 -21.19 10.95
CA TRP A 31 -2.51 -21.50 10.64
C TRP A 31 -2.71 -22.29 9.33
N ASN A 32 -1.63 -22.70 8.65
CA ASN A 32 -1.70 -23.28 7.29
C ASN A 32 -2.47 -22.37 6.29
N ALA A 33 -2.55 -21.08 6.58
CA ALA A 33 -3.32 -20.07 5.85
C ALA A 33 -2.48 -19.32 4.79
N PHE A 34 -1.31 -19.85 4.45
CA PHE A 34 -0.38 -19.25 3.50
C PHE A 34 -0.98 -19.17 2.09
N ILE A 35 -1.60 -20.25 1.63
CA ILE A 35 -2.29 -20.32 0.33
C ILE A 35 -3.47 -19.33 0.28
N PRO A 36 -4.41 -19.29 1.25
CA PRO A 36 -5.49 -18.30 1.22
C PRO A 36 -4.99 -16.86 1.38
N GLY A 37 -3.91 -16.62 2.13
CA GLY A 37 -3.27 -15.31 2.23
C GLY A 37 -2.74 -14.79 0.89
N ILE A 38 -2.06 -15.64 0.11
CA ILE A 38 -1.61 -15.29 -1.25
C ILE A 38 -2.78 -14.98 -2.17
N VAL A 39 -3.84 -15.80 -2.12
CA VAL A 39 -5.05 -15.61 -2.95
C VAL A 39 -5.73 -14.28 -2.60
N LEU A 40 -5.92 -13.97 -1.32
CA LEU A 40 -6.51 -12.71 -0.86
C LEU A 40 -5.64 -11.50 -1.19
N GLY A 41 -4.31 -11.62 -1.03
CA GLY A 41 -3.37 -10.57 -1.43
C GLY A 41 -3.43 -10.31 -2.93
N CYS A 42 -3.44 -11.36 -3.75
CA CYS A 42 -3.56 -11.24 -5.20
C CYS A 42 -4.89 -10.61 -5.62
N LEU A 43 -6.01 -11.01 -5.00
CA LEU A 43 -7.33 -10.38 -5.19
C LEU A 43 -7.32 -8.90 -4.80
N GLY A 44 -6.66 -8.53 -3.69
CA GLY A 44 -6.50 -7.14 -3.27
C GLY A 44 -5.73 -6.29 -4.27
N ILE A 45 -4.65 -6.83 -4.86
CA ILE A 45 -3.89 -6.17 -5.94
C ILE A 45 -4.77 -6.00 -7.18
N LEU A 46 -5.48 -7.07 -7.57
CA LEU A 46 -6.34 -7.08 -8.75
C LEU A 46 -7.49 -6.07 -8.62
N LEU A 47 -8.13 -6.00 -7.44
CA LEU A 47 -9.15 -5.02 -7.08
C LEU A 47 -8.59 -3.60 -7.07
N GLY A 48 -7.38 -3.38 -6.53
CA GLY A 48 -6.71 -2.08 -6.57
C GLY A 48 -6.46 -1.60 -8.00
N LEU A 49 -5.96 -2.49 -8.87
CA LEU A 49 -5.78 -2.24 -10.29
C LEU A 49 -7.12 -1.93 -10.99
N ALA A 50 -8.15 -2.74 -10.75
CA ALA A 50 -9.48 -2.53 -11.31
C ALA A 50 -10.06 -1.17 -10.87
N THR A 51 -9.85 -0.79 -9.61
CA THR A 51 -10.31 0.51 -9.07
C THR A 51 -9.65 1.68 -9.79
N ILE A 52 -8.33 1.59 -10.06
CA ILE A 52 -7.60 2.60 -10.83
C ILE A 52 -8.17 2.71 -12.25
N ILE A 53 -8.45 1.57 -12.89
CA ILE A 53 -9.00 1.53 -14.26
C ILE A 53 -10.41 2.13 -14.30
N VAL A 54 -11.30 1.73 -13.38
CA VAL A 54 -12.68 2.21 -13.30
C VAL A 54 -12.72 3.72 -13.02
N TRP A 55 -11.94 4.20 -12.05
CA TRP A 55 -11.84 5.63 -11.75
C TRP A 55 -11.37 6.43 -12.96
N ARG A 56 -10.36 5.91 -13.66
CA ARG A 56 -9.79 6.53 -14.86
C ARG A 56 -10.77 6.56 -16.04
N LYS A 57 -11.57 5.50 -16.23
CA LYS A 57 -12.68 5.50 -17.21
C LYS A 57 -13.76 6.54 -16.85
N MET A 58 -14.11 6.65 -15.57
CA MET A 58 -15.18 7.54 -15.10
C MET A 58 -14.81 9.02 -15.14
N GLU A 59 -13.52 9.38 -15.02
CA GLU A 59 -13.11 10.78 -15.08
C GLU A 59 -12.88 11.31 -16.51
N HIS A 60 -12.94 10.48 -17.56
CA HIS A 60 -12.61 10.86 -18.95
C HIS A 60 -11.30 11.67 -19.09
N LYS A 61 -10.40 11.56 -18.10
CA LYS A 61 -9.15 12.32 -18.10
C LYS A 61 -8.15 11.63 -19.02
N THR A 62 -7.37 12.47 -19.69
CA THR A 62 -6.25 12.11 -20.55
C THR A 62 -5.35 11.06 -19.89
N PRO A 63 -4.72 10.18 -20.69
CA PRO A 63 -3.90 9.09 -20.17
C PRO A 63 -2.93 9.62 -19.11
N VAL A 64 -2.73 8.85 -18.03
CA VAL A 64 -1.70 9.06 -17.01
C VAL A 64 -0.48 9.57 -17.75
N LYS A 65 -0.18 10.87 -17.58
CA LYS A 65 1.17 11.34 -17.82
C LYS A 65 1.97 10.60 -16.77
N VAL A 66 2.51 9.46 -17.18
CA VAL A 66 3.37 8.60 -16.37
C VAL A 66 4.64 9.42 -16.23
N ASN A 67 4.57 10.44 -15.38
CA ASN A 67 5.69 11.28 -15.09
C ASN A 67 6.62 10.42 -14.25
N ILE A 68 7.92 10.47 -14.53
CA ILE A 68 8.95 9.83 -13.71
C ILE A 68 8.71 10.14 -12.22
N LYS A 69 8.24 11.35 -11.91
CA LYS A 69 7.85 11.74 -10.55
C LYS A 69 6.79 10.83 -9.96
N THR A 70 5.70 10.55 -10.67
CA THR A 70 4.60 9.69 -10.18
C THR A 70 5.03 8.25 -9.96
N VAL A 71 5.83 7.70 -10.87
CA VAL A 71 6.36 6.33 -10.71
C VAL A 71 7.33 6.27 -9.54
N LEU A 72 8.21 7.27 -9.40
CA LEU A 72 9.17 7.35 -8.30
C LEU A 72 8.46 7.47 -6.95
N THR A 73 7.43 8.32 -6.85
CA THR A 73 6.59 8.42 -5.66
C THR A 73 5.94 7.09 -5.32
N LEU A 74 5.38 6.37 -6.31
CA LEU A 74 4.77 5.07 -6.09
C LEU A 74 5.80 4.05 -5.56
N LEU A 75 7.00 4.03 -6.16
CA LEU A 75 8.08 3.13 -5.78
C LEU A 75 8.56 3.39 -4.35
N ILE A 76 8.79 4.65 -3.99
CA ILE A 76 9.19 5.05 -2.63
C ILE A 76 8.09 4.72 -1.63
N GLY A 77 6.82 4.90 -2.00
CA GLY A 77 5.68 4.50 -1.15
C GLY A 77 5.64 3.00 -0.87
N ILE A 78 5.89 2.17 -1.89
CA ILE A 78 5.98 0.71 -1.73
C ILE A 78 7.15 0.36 -0.81
N VAL A 79 8.34 0.91 -1.07
CA VAL A 79 9.54 0.65 -0.24
C VAL A 79 9.32 1.08 1.21
N GLY A 80 8.76 2.27 1.46
CA GLY A 80 8.46 2.76 2.80
C GLY A 80 7.42 1.90 3.54
N ALA A 81 6.39 1.43 2.84
CA ALA A 81 5.39 0.51 3.40
C ALA A 81 5.98 -0.86 3.76
N LEU A 82 6.86 -1.40 2.91
CA LEU A 82 7.59 -2.64 3.21
C LEU A 82 8.50 -2.49 4.43
N ILE A 83 9.27 -1.39 4.53
CA ILE A 83 10.15 -1.11 5.66
C ILE A 83 9.35 -0.99 6.97
N LEU A 84 8.21 -0.30 6.94
CA LEU A 84 7.34 -0.20 8.10
C LEU A 84 6.78 -1.58 8.50
N GLY A 85 6.30 -2.36 7.52
CA GLY A 85 5.80 -3.71 7.75
C GLY A 85 6.85 -4.68 8.31
N THR A 86 8.07 -4.65 7.79
CA THR A 86 9.17 -5.49 8.32
C THR A 86 9.61 -5.04 9.70
N GLY A 87 9.61 -3.74 10.00
CA GLY A 87 9.84 -3.20 11.34
C GLY A 87 8.86 -3.77 12.37
N MET A 88 7.57 -3.86 12.01
CA MET A 88 6.55 -4.49 12.87
C MET A 88 6.74 -6.01 13.00
N CYS A 89 7.09 -6.71 11.91
CA CYS A 89 7.34 -8.15 11.96
C CYS A 89 8.56 -8.51 12.84
N LEU A 90 9.61 -7.70 12.83
CA LEU A 90 10.81 -7.89 13.65
C LEU A 90 10.52 -7.82 15.16
N ILE A 91 9.56 -6.98 15.56
CA ILE A 91 9.13 -6.87 16.97
C ILE A 91 8.40 -8.14 17.40
N MET A 92 7.53 -8.68 16.54
CA MET A 92 6.62 -9.77 16.91
C MET A 92 7.23 -11.17 16.74
N ILE A 93 8.11 -11.38 15.75
CA ILE A 93 8.72 -12.71 15.48
C ILE A 93 10.10 -12.86 16.14
N TRP A 94 10.90 -11.79 16.17
CA TRP A 94 12.32 -11.88 16.58
C TRP A 94 12.61 -11.27 17.97
N ASP A 95 11.60 -10.73 18.67
CA ASP A 95 11.74 -10.01 19.95
C ASP A 95 12.79 -8.86 19.92
N LEU A 96 13.18 -8.43 18.71
CA LEU A 96 14.16 -7.36 18.48
C LEU A 96 13.49 -5.99 18.55
N LEU A 97 12.90 -5.69 19.71
CA LEU A 97 12.05 -4.52 19.95
C LEU A 97 12.74 -3.20 19.55
N ILE A 98 14.00 -3.04 19.92
CA ILE A 98 14.79 -1.83 19.65
C ILE A 98 15.02 -1.65 18.14
N ILE A 99 15.43 -2.72 17.45
CA ILE A 99 15.73 -2.67 16.01
C ILE A 99 14.45 -2.47 15.21
N GLY A 100 13.36 -3.15 15.59
CA GLY A 100 12.05 -3.02 14.95
C GLY A 100 11.48 -1.60 15.07
N ILE A 101 11.64 -0.93 16.21
CA ILE A 101 11.24 0.48 16.38
C ILE A 101 12.06 1.39 15.46
N ILE A 102 13.39 1.21 15.41
CA ILE A 102 14.26 2.04 14.55
C ILE A 102 13.85 1.90 13.08
N VAL A 103 13.65 0.67 12.61
CA VAL A 103 13.22 0.37 11.24
C VAL A 103 11.81 0.93 10.96
N GLY A 104 10.88 0.77 11.91
CA GLY A 104 9.53 1.32 11.82
C GLY A 104 9.52 2.85 11.71
N VAL A 105 10.34 3.53 12.52
CA VAL A 105 10.50 4.99 12.47
C VAL A 105 11.05 5.43 11.11
N ILE A 106 12.07 4.75 10.59
CA ILE A 106 12.62 5.02 9.25
C ILE A 106 11.53 4.86 8.17
N GLY A 107 10.71 3.81 8.26
CA GLY A 107 9.58 3.57 7.37
C GLY A 107 8.56 4.72 7.40
N ILE A 108 8.18 5.18 8.60
CA ILE A 108 7.27 6.33 8.77
C ILE A 108 7.85 7.60 8.17
N PHE A 109 9.13 7.92 8.43
CA PHE A 109 9.79 9.09 7.84
C PHE A 109 9.79 9.04 6.31
N SER A 110 10.03 7.86 5.73
CA SER A 110 9.99 7.65 4.28
C SER A 110 8.59 7.90 3.69
N LEU A 111 7.53 7.43 4.38
CA LEU A 111 6.13 7.65 3.99
C LEU A 111 5.67 9.10 4.16
N VAL A 112 6.10 9.78 5.22
CA VAL A 112 5.79 11.21 5.45
C VAL A 112 6.48 12.08 4.39
N GLY A 113 7.71 11.74 4.00
CA GLY A 113 8.44 12.40 2.90
C GLY A 113 7.75 12.27 1.53
N LEU A 114 6.81 11.34 1.39
CA LEU A 114 6.00 11.18 0.18
C LEU A 114 4.94 12.29 0.02
N ILE A 115 4.42 12.81 1.13
CA ILE A 115 3.37 13.86 1.16
C ILE A 115 3.81 15.14 0.40
N PRO A 116 4.99 15.74 0.70
CA PRO A 116 5.48 16.90 -0.04
C PRO A 116 5.81 16.57 -1.51
N LEU A 117 6.21 15.33 -1.81
CA LEU A 117 6.51 14.88 -3.18
C LEU A 117 5.24 14.76 -4.04
N VAL A 118 4.11 14.34 -3.45
CA VAL A 118 2.81 14.19 -4.12
C VAL A 118 2.10 15.53 -4.30
N LYS A 119 2.07 16.37 -3.26
CA LYS A 119 1.38 17.67 -3.32
C LYS A 119 2.19 18.75 -4.06
N GLY A 120 3.48 18.51 -4.28
CA GLY A 120 4.43 19.50 -4.76
C GLY A 120 4.79 20.44 -3.62
N LEU A 121 6.08 20.48 -3.27
CA LEU A 121 6.62 21.57 -2.45
C LEU A 121 6.36 22.88 -3.21
N LYS A 122 5.49 23.72 -2.66
CA LYS A 122 5.40 25.13 -3.01
C LYS A 122 6.14 25.92 -1.95
#